data_AF-A0A6A6DKW8-F1
#
_entry.id   AF-A0A6A6DKW8-F1
#
_cell.length_a   1.000
_cell.length_b   1.000
_cell.length_c   1.000
_cell.angle_alpha   90.00
_cell.angle_beta   90.00
_cell.angle_gamma   90.00
#
_symmetry.space_group_name_H-M   'P 1'
#
loop_
_entity.id
_entity.type
_entity.pdbx_description
1 polymer ?
#
loop_
_entity_poly.entity_id
_entity_poly.type
_entity_poly.pdbx_seq_one_letter_code
_entity_poly.pdbx_strand_id
1 'polypeptide(L)'
;MSYMLQFPSSCSPLPANIREPPYVHFIIQGKDTYGKLPDKIPLTMVLHFAPAMRKWVVPTPESMSTSITYMFLRTPYVGINILAPINAVGLHWIINRMLQVAGIKHLTPEFNTIPNVLTSVKILRAWQLLGLEEKGTEMLKMHLLSRMWMIPVTLEEVKLIWKECDHKSPIIKEMAMNIFRSFVDYTITGKEFYDIRDY
;
A
#
# COMPACT_ATOMS: atom_id res chain seq x y z
N MET A 1 15.26 6.45 1.94
CA MET A 1 15.49 5.19 2.68
C MET A 1 14.29 4.26 2.49
N SER A 2 14.30 3.40 1.47
CA SER A 2 13.13 2.58 1.07
C SER A 2 13.13 1.14 1.62
N TYR A 3 13.76 0.91 2.76
CA TYR A 3 14.12 -0.43 3.22
C TYR A 3 12.95 -1.25 3.80
N MET A 4 11.80 -0.62 4.05
CA MET A 4 10.69 -1.26 4.74
C MET A 4 9.87 -2.23 3.86
N LEU A 5 9.94 -2.04 2.53
CA LEU A 5 9.30 -2.92 1.56
C LEU A 5 10.36 -3.55 0.66
N GLN A 6 10.29 -4.86 0.48
CA GLN A 6 11.20 -5.61 -0.38
C GLN A 6 10.41 -6.55 -1.29
N PHE A 7 10.68 -6.49 -2.59
CA PHE A 7 10.16 -7.48 -3.52
C PHE A 7 11.10 -8.70 -3.52
N PRO A 8 10.57 -9.91 -3.73
CA PRO A 8 11.39 -11.13 -3.71
C PRO A 8 12.44 -11.10 -4.82
N SER A 9 13.54 -11.83 -4.62
CA SER A 9 14.61 -11.94 -5.61
C SER A 9 14.14 -12.58 -6.92
N SER A 10 13.05 -13.33 -6.91
CA SER A 10 12.37 -13.87 -8.09
C SER A 10 11.87 -12.78 -9.05
N CYS A 11 11.68 -11.54 -8.57
CA CYS A 11 11.41 -10.40 -9.44
C CYS A 11 12.66 -9.89 -10.18
N SER A 12 13.82 -10.55 -10.04
CA SER A 12 15.04 -10.31 -10.83
C SER A 12 15.35 -11.55 -11.69
N PRO A 13 15.78 -11.38 -12.96
CA PRO A 13 16.07 -10.11 -13.63
C PRO A 13 14.80 -9.34 -14.02
N LEU A 14 14.92 -8.01 -14.11
CA LEU A 14 13.85 -7.16 -14.62
C LEU A 14 13.74 -7.33 -16.15
N PRO A 15 12.51 -7.43 -16.69
CA PRO A 15 12.26 -7.36 -18.13
C PRO A 15 12.90 -6.12 -18.78
N ALA A 16 13.40 -6.25 -20.01
CA ALA A 16 14.01 -5.12 -20.73
C ALA A 16 13.04 -3.94 -20.93
N ASN A 17 11.76 -4.24 -21.14
CA ASN A 17 10.68 -3.29 -21.35
C ASN A 17 9.96 -2.87 -20.05
N ILE A 18 10.56 -3.07 -18.87
CA ILE A 18 9.89 -2.83 -17.58
C ILE A 18 9.45 -1.36 -17.39
N ARG A 19 10.11 -0.42 -18.09
CA ARG A 19 9.83 1.03 -18.00
C ARG A 19 8.99 1.58 -19.14
N GLU A 20 8.75 0.75 -20.15
CA GLU A 20 8.11 1.17 -21.39
C GLU A 20 6.59 1.25 -21.22
N PRO A 21 5.92 2.12 -22.00
CA PRO A 21 4.47 2.11 -22.08
C PRO A 21 3.95 0.74 -22.57
N PRO A 22 2.68 0.38 -22.28
CA PRO A 22 1.60 1.25 -21.80
C PRO A 22 1.69 1.61 -20.31
N TYR A 23 1.17 2.77 -19.96
CA TYR A 23 1.02 3.20 -18.57
C TYR A 23 -0.33 2.79 -18.00
N VAL A 24 -0.45 2.77 -16.67
CA VAL A 24 -1.65 2.33 -15.98
C VAL A 24 -2.40 3.50 -15.38
N HIS A 25 -3.73 3.47 -15.52
CA HIS A 25 -4.65 4.27 -14.73
C HIS A 25 -5.37 3.38 -13.72
N PHE A 26 -5.21 3.64 -12.43
CA PHE A 26 -5.82 2.82 -11.38
C PHE A 26 -7.18 3.35 -10.97
N ILE A 27 -8.12 2.42 -10.82
CA ILE A 27 -9.45 2.63 -10.25
C ILE A 27 -9.56 1.65 -9.07
N ILE A 28 -10.07 2.12 -7.93
CA ILE A 28 -10.29 1.26 -6.75
C ILE A 28 -11.78 1.25 -6.45
N GLN A 29 -12.40 0.06 -6.49
CA GLN A 29 -13.83 -0.14 -6.28
C GLN A 29 -14.69 0.80 -7.13
N GLY A 30 -14.32 0.97 -8.41
CA GLY A 30 -15.01 1.89 -9.33
C GLY A 30 -14.76 3.38 -9.10
N LYS A 31 -13.95 3.77 -8.11
CA LYS A 31 -13.58 5.16 -7.86
C LYS A 31 -12.21 5.48 -8.44
N ASP A 32 -12.13 6.60 -9.14
CA ASP A 32 -10.87 7.08 -9.68
C ASP A 32 -9.87 7.42 -8.56
N THR A 33 -8.60 7.11 -8.80
CA THR A 33 -7.47 7.42 -7.90
C THR A 33 -6.55 8.51 -8.44
N TYR A 34 -6.98 9.21 -9.50
CA TYR A 34 -6.25 10.34 -10.09
C TYR A 34 -5.75 11.32 -9.01
N GLY A 35 -4.48 11.71 -9.13
CA GLY A 35 -3.79 12.59 -8.17
C GLY A 35 -3.40 11.95 -6.83
N LYS A 36 -3.76 10.68 -6.57
CA LYS A 36 -3.34 9.95 -5.36
C LYS A 36 -2.22 8.96 -5.58
N LEU A 37 -1.91 8.66 -6.85
CA LEU A 37 -0.85 7.75 -7.26
C LEU A 37 0.10 8.48 -8.22
N PRO A 38 1.34 7.98 -8.40
CA PRO A 38 2.27 8.54 -9.37
C PRO A 38 1.71 8.51 -10.79
N ASP A 39 2.09 9.50 -11.60
CA ASP A 39 1.80 9.46 -13.03
C ASP A 39 2.74 8.48 -13.75
N LYS A 40 2.31 8.01 -14.93
CA LYS A 40 3.12 7.19 -15.86
C LYS A 40 3.66 5.90 -15.23
N ILE A 41 2.81 5.17 -14.51
CA ILE A 41 3.16 3.86 -13.93
C ILE A 41 3.15 2.80 -15.05
N PRO A 42 4.27 2.13 -15.40
CA PRO A 42 4.28 1.14 -16.48
C PRO A 42 3.47 -0.11 -16.14
N LEU A 43 2.64 -0.59 -17.08
CA LEU A 43 1.83 -1.79 -16.90
C LEU A 43 2.71 -3.03 -16.71
N THR A 44 3.75 -3.19 -17.53
CA THR A 44 4.69 -4.32 -17.43
C THR A 44 5.32 -4.39 -16.04
N MET A 45 5.69 -3.24 -15.47
CA MET A 45 6.20 -3.16 -14.10
C MET A 45 5.20 -3.67 -13.08
N VAL A 46 3.98 -3.15 -13.12
CA VAL A 46 2.92 -3.53 -12.18
C VAL A 46 2.64 -5.04 -12.26
N LEU A 47 2.50 -5.58 -13.46
CA LEU A 47 2.20 -7.00 -13.64
C LEU A 47 3.39 -7.93 -13.32
N HIS A 48 4.61 -7.42 -13.41
CA HIS A 48 5.82 -8.15 -13.01
C HIS A 48 5.91 -8.31 -11.49
N PHE A 49 5.70 -7.22 -10.74
CA PHE A 49 5.78 -7.25 -9.28
C PHE A 49 4.50 -7.75 -8.59
N ALA A 50 3.33 -7.50 -9.19
CA ALA A 50 2.04 -7.92 -8.68
C ALA A 50 1.21 -8.64 -9.76
N PRO A 51 1.57 -9.90 -10.12
CA PRO A 51 0.92 -10.63 -11.21
C PRO A 51 -0.60 -10.81 -11.04
N ALA A 52 -1.07 -10.86 -9.79
CA ALA A 52 -2.49 -10.97 -9.46
C ALA A 52 -3.33 -9.82 -10.04
N MET A 53 -2.73 -8.63 -10.26
CA MET A 53 -3.41 -7.48 -10.84
C MET A 53 -3.87 -7.69 -12.29
N ARG A 54 -3.35 -8.71 -13.00
CA ARG A 54 -3.81 -9.04 -14.35
C ARG A 54 -5.32 -9.30 -14.41
N LYS A 55 -5.91 -9.82 -13.32
CA LYS A 55 -7.35 -10.11 -13.21
C LYS A 55 -8.22 -8.85 -13.16
N TRP A 56 -7.62 -7.69 -12.89
CA TRP A 56 -8.30 -6.40 -12.73
C TRP A 56 -8.03 -5.46 -13.91
N VAL A 57 -7.29 -5.91 -14.92
CA VAL A 57 -7.07 -5.14 -16.16
C VAL A 57 -8.41 -4.98 -16.87
N VAL A 58 -8.79 -3.73 -17.12
CA VAL A 58 -10.01 -3.41 -17.85
C VAL A 58 -9.73 -3.68 -19.34
N PRO A 59 -10.59 -4.43 -20.03
CA PRO A 59 -10.43 -4.64 -21.46
C PRO A 59 -10.49 -3.29 -22.17
N THR A 60 -9.59 -3.08 -23.13
CA THR A 60 -9.60 -1.88 -23.97
C THR A 60 -10.96 -1.79 -24.66
N PRO A 61 -11.72 -0.68 -24.51
CA PRO A 61 -13.00 -0.55 -25.20
C PRO A 61 -12.82 -0.72 -26.71
N GLU A 62 -13.55 -1.66 -27.31
CA GLU A 62 -13.47 -2.01 -28.73
C GLU A 62 -13.89 -0.86 -29.67
N SER A 63 -14.62 0.12 -29.14
CA SER A 63 -14.99 1.36 -29.82
C SER A 63 -14.77 2.55 -28.90
N MET A 64 -13.61 3.20 -29.03
CA MET A 64 -13.37 4.50 -28.38
C MET A 64 -13.75 5.63 -29.34
N SER A 65 -14.30 6.72 -28.81
CA SER A 65 -14.52 7.93 -29.60
C SER A 65 -13.18 8.46 -30.13
N THR A 66 -13.20 9.05 -31.33
CA THR A 66 -11.99 9.51 -32.05
C THR A 66 -11.07 10.37 -31.19
N SER A 67 -11.63 11.22 -30.32
CA SER A 67 -10.88 12.09 -29.40
C SER A 67 -10.12 11.31 -28.31
N ILE A 68 -10.70 10.23 -27.78
CA ILE A 68 -10.04 9.35 -26.79
C ILE A 68 -8.96 8.52 -27.49
N THR A 69 -9.23 8.07 -28.72
CA THR A 69 -8.24 7.40 -29.58
C THR A 69 -7.02 8.29 -29.82
N TYR A 70 -7.19 9.59 -30.08
CA TYR A 70 -6.07 10.53 -30.24
C TYR A 70 -5.23 10.72 -28.96
N MET A 71 -5.84 10.68 -27.77
CA MET A 71 -5.10 10.68 -26.50
C MET A 71 -4.34 9.38 -26.28
N PHE A 72 -4.97 8.23 -26.55
CA PHE A 72 -4.33 6.91 -26.50
C PHE A 72 -3.17 6.76 -27.49
N LEU A 73 -3.27 7.41 -28.66
CA LEU A 73 -2.22 7.40 -29.68
C LEU A 73 -0.96 8.16 -29.26
N ARG A 74 -1.06 9.17 -28.38
CA ARG A 74 0.11 9.92 -27.89
C ARG A 74 0.84 9.19 -26.77
N THR A 75 0.11 8.48 -25.91
CA THR A 75 0.70 7.64 -24.86
C THR A 75 -0.32 6.57 -24.48
N PRO A 76 -0.05 5.28 -24.70
CA PRO A 76 -1.06 4.26 -24.46
C PRO A 76 -1.23 4.07 -22.95
N TYR A 77 -2.49 4.15 -22.48
CA TYR A 77 -2.88 3.89 -21.10
C TYR A 77 -3.73 2.62 -21.00
N VAL A 78 -3.69 1.94 -19.86
CA VAL A 78 -4.52 0.77 -19.58
C VAL A 78 -5.16 0.95 -18.22
N GLY A 79 -6.48 0.75 -18.12
CA GLY A 79 -7.19 0.80 -16.85
C GLY A 79 -6.95 -0.45 -16.02
N ILE A 80 -6.70 -0.31 -14.72
CA ILE A 80 -6.77 -1.41 -13.75
C ILE A 80 -7.82 -1.06 -12.70
N ASN A 81 -8.93 -1.80 -12.66
CA ASN A 81 -9.99 -1.63 -11.66
C ASN A 81 -9.86 -2.65 -10.53
N ILE A 82 -9.16 -2.26 -9.47
CA ILE A 82 -8.95 -3.06 -8.28
C ILE A 82 -10.27 -3.17 -7.51
N LEU A 83 -10.88 -4.36 -7.52
CA LEU A 83 -12.14 -4.61 -6.82
C LEU A 83 -11.96 -4.80 -5.31
N ALA A 84 -10.75 -5.16 -4.88
CA ALA A 84 -10.41 -5.27 -3.47
C ALA A 84 -10.45 -3.90 -2.77
N PRO A 85 -10.84 -3.83 -1.48
CA PRO A 85 -10.91 -2.59 -0.71
C PRO A 85 -9.51 -2.09 -0.30
N ILE A 86 -8.66 -1.82 -1.28
CA ILE A 86 -7.29 -1.34 -1.04
C ILE A 86 -7.31 0.15 -0.75
N ASN A 87 -6.56 0.58 0.28
CA ASN A 87 -6.38 2.00 0.53
C ASN A 87 -5.40 2.61 -0.50
N ALA A 88 -5.79 3.71 -1.14
CA ALA A 88 -4.96 4.40 -2.14
C ALA A 88 -3.59 4.82 -1.59
N VAL A 89 -3.50 5.20 -0.30
CA VAL A 89 -2.21 5.53 0.34
C VAL A 89 -1.33 4.29 0.44
N GLY A 90 -1.88 3.15 0.85
CA GLY A 90 -1.12 1.91 0.90
C GLY A 90 -0.61 1.51 -0.48
N LEU A 91 -1.46 1.61 -1.50
CA LEU A 91 -1.10 1.33 -2.89
C LEU A 91 -0.02 2.29 -3.41
N HIS A 92 -0.12 3.58 -3.11
CA HIS A 92 0.85 4.61 -3.50
C HIS A 92 2.27 4.24 -3.06
N TRP A 93 2.44 3.84 -1.80
CA TRP A 93 3.73 3.40 -1.27
C TRP A 93 4.22 2.13 -1.99
N ILE A 94 3.36 1.16 -2.24
CA ILE A 94 3.77 -0.06 -2.94
C ILE A 94 4.23 0.25 -4.37
N ILE A 95 3.48 1.06 -5.11
CA ILE A 95 3.79 1.46 -6.48
C ILE A 95 5.10 2.24 -6.55
N ASN A 96 5.29 3.23 -5.67
CA ASN A 96 6.54 3.98 -5.64
C ASN A 96 7.75 3.08 -5.35
N ARG A 97 7.58 2.05 -4.50
CA ARG A 97 8.63 1.07 -4.30
C ARG A 97 8.90 0.26 -5.57
N MET A 98 7.87 -0.15 -6.31
CA MET A 98 8.05 -0.82 -7.61
C MET A 98 8.81 0.06 -8.61
N LEU A 99 8.43 1.33 -8.73
CA LEU A 99 9.10 2.32 -9.60
C LEU A 99 10.58 2.43 -9.25
N GLN A 100 10.90 2.54 -7.95
CA GLN A 100 12.27 2.62 -7.48
C GLN A 100 13.08 1.35 -7.79
N VAL A 101 12.52 0.17 -7.55
CA VAL A 101 13.19 -1.10 -7.86
C VAL A 101 13.38 -1.25 -9.38
N ALA A 102 12.43 -0.78 -10.18
CA ALA A 102 12.56 -0.71 -11.64
C ALA A 102 13.59 0.34 -12.10
N GLY A 103 14.16 1.15 -11.20
CA GLY A 103 15.11 2.22 -11.51
C GLY A 103 14.47 3.43 -12.19
N ILE A 104 13.16 3.61 -12.04
CA ILE A 104 12.43 4.79 -12.50
C ILE A 104 12.57 5.85 -11.41
N LYS A 105 13.27 6.94 -11.72
CA LYS A 105 13.44 8.05 -10.78
C LYS A 105 12.11 8.75 -10.58
N HIS A 106 11.49 8.52 -9.43
CA HIS A 106 10.35 9.28 -8.95
C HIS A 106 10.76 10.07 -7.71
N LEU A 107 10.66 11.39 -7.78
CA LEU A 107 11.04 12.31 -6.70
C LEU A 107 9.86 12.47 -5.74
N THR A 108 9.47 11.41 -5.05
CA THR A 108 8.52 11.51 -3.94
C THR A 108 9.26 11.61 -2.61
N PRO A 109 9.08 12.69 -1.84
CA PRO A 109 9.73 12.86 -0.53
C PRO A 109 9.31 11.80 0.49
N GLU A 110 8.19 11.11 0.25
CA GLU A 110 7.61 10.11 1.15
C GLU A 110 8.55 8.93 1.44
N PHE A 111 9.43 8.57 0.49
CA PHE A 111 10.43 7.51 0.70
C PHE A 111 11.64 7.92 1.54
N ASN A 112 11.72 9.20 1.91
CA ASN A 112 12.64 9.69 2.92
C ASN A 112 11.97 9.83 4.29
N THR A 113 10.66 9.61 4.38
CA THR A 113 9.92 9.65 5.62
C THR A 113 9.60 8.24 6.10
N ILE A 114 9.62 8.07 7.42
CA ILE A 114 9.21 6.83 8.07
C ILE A 114 7.67 6.82 8.14
N PRO A 115 6.97 5.79 7.63
CA PRO A 115 5.51 5.74 7.72
C PRO A 115 5.06 5.68 9.18
N ASN A 116 4.01 6.44 9.51
CA ASN A 116 3.34 6.33 10.80
C ASN A 116 2.55 5.01 10.90
N VAL A 117 1.98 4.74 12.08
CA VAL A 117 1.23 3.50 12.37
C VAL A 117 0.09 3.33 11.36
N LEU A 118 -0.75 4.36 11.18
CA LEU A 118 -1.90 4.30 10.26
C LEU A 118 -1.48 3.96 8.82
N THR A 119 -0.41 4.59 8.34
CA THR A 119 0.13 4.36 6.99
C THR A 119 0.73 2.96 6.87
N SER A 120 1.49 2.52 7.88
CA SER A 120 2.08 1.18 7.92
C SER A 120 1.01 0.09 7.84
N VAL A 121 -0.08 0.22 8.60
CA VAL A 121 -1.22 -0.71 8.57
C VAL A 121 -1.88 -0.73 7.18
N LYS A 122 -2.11 0.44 6.58
CA LYS A 122 -2.66 0.55 5.21
C LYS A 122 -1.76 -0.11 4.17
N ILE A 123 -0.45 0.04 4.28
CA ILE A 123 0.53 -0.61 3.40
C ILE A 123 0.48 -2.13 3.58
N LEU A 124 0.52 -2.63 4.83
CA LEU A 124 0.46 -4.07 5.11
C LEU A 124 -0.81 -4.69 4.55
N ARG A 125 -1.96 -4.04 4.75
CA ARG A 125 -3.23 -4.49 4.22
C ARG A 125 -3.25 -4.51 2.70
N ALA A 126 -2.77 -3.43 2.06
CA ALA A 126 -2.67 -3.36 0.60
C ALA A 126 -1.76 -4.48 0.07
N TRP A 127 -0.61 -4.71 0.70
CA TRP A 127 0.34 -5.77 0.32
C TRP A 127 -0.31 -7.16 0.33
N GLN A 128 -1.05 -7.47 1.40
CA GLN A 128 -1.80 -8.72 1.51
C GLN A 128 -2.91 -8.84 0.46
N LEU A 129 -3.69 -7.78 0.24
CA LEU A 129 -4.78 -7.77 -0.74
C LEU A 129 -4.28 -7.91 -2.20
N LEU A 130 -3.04 -7.48 -2.46
CA LEU A 130 -2.36 -7.70 -3.74
C LEU A 130 -1.78 -9.11 -3.88
N GLY A 131 -1.86 -9.95 -2.85
CA GLY A 131 -1.34 -11.32 -2.86
C GLY A 131 0.18 -11.38 -2.92
N LEU A 132 0.87 -10.35 -2.43
CA LEU A 132 2.33 -10.29 -2.42
C LEU A 132 2.91 -11.11 -1.25
N GLU A 133 4.12 -11.63 -1.43
CA GLU A 133 4.78 -12.45 -0.41
C GLU A 133 5.00 -11.69 0.90
N GLU A 134 4.64 -12.32 2.02
CA GLU A 134 4.65 -11.69 3.34
C GLU A 134 6.04 -11.21 3.76
N LYS A 135 7.10 -11.96 3.38
CA LYS A 135 8.50 -11.66 3.66
C LYS A 135 8.90 -10.25 3.20
N GLY A 136 8.27 -9.75 2.14
CA GLY A 136 8.51 -8.40 1.64
C GLY A 136 8.12 -7.26 2.57
N THR A 137 7.36 -7.54 3.64
CA THR A 137 6.90 -6.56 4.63
C THR A 137 7.49 -6.74 6.01
N GLU A 138 8.45 -7.65 6.19
CA GLU A 138 8.99 -8.00 7.50
C GLU A 138 9.59 -6.77 8.23
N MET A 139 10.36 -5.96 7.52
CA MET A 139 10.95 -4.74 8.06
C MET A 139 9.89 -3.69 8.44
N LEU A 140 8.81 -3.57 7.66
CA LEU A 140 7.68 -2.69 7.99
C LEU A 140 6.96 -3.17 9.27
N LYS A 141 6.79 -4.49 9.44
CA LYS A 141 6.19 -5.07 10.65
C LYS A 141 7.08 -4.85 11.87
N MET A 142 8.39 -5.08 11.74
CA MET A 142 9.34 -4.84 12.83
C MET A 142 9.33 -3.37 13.26
N HIS A 143 9.33 -2.44 12.29
CA HIS A 143 9.19 -1.00 12.55
C HIS A 143 7.88 -0.69 13.29
N LEU A 144 6.75 -1.22 12.82
CA LEU A 144 5.44 -1.01 13.44
C LEU A 144 5.40 -1.54 14.89
N LEU A 145 5.91 -2.75 15.13
CA LEU A 145 5.99 -3.34 16.47
C LEU A 145 6.90 -2.53 17.39
N SER A 146 8.09 -2.13 16.92
CA SER A 146 9.01 -1.28 17.69
C SER A 146 8.39 0.09 18.02
N ARG A 147 7.64 0.68 17.09
CA ARG A 147 6.93 1.94 17.31
C ARG A 147 5.80 1.80 18.33
N MET A 148 5.07 0.69 18.33
CA MET A 148 4.07 0.36 19.34
C MET A 148 4.69 -0.06 20.67
N TRP A 149 5.96 -0.47 20.71
CA TRP A 149 6.63 -0.72 21.97
C TRP A 149 6.96 0.58 22.71
N MET A 150 7.41 1.60 21.96
CA MET A 150 7.98 2.82 22.55
C MET A 150 6.96 3.93 22.85
N ILE A 151 5.88 4.01 22.08
CA ILE A 151 4.99 5.17 22.13
C ILE A 151 3.53 4.69 22.16
N PRO A 152 2.67 5.28 23.01
CA PRO A 152 1.25 4.94 23.08
C PRO A 152 0.53 4.98 21.74
N VAL A 153 -0.35 4.01 21.51
CA VAL A 153 -1.27 4.00 20.37
C VAL A 153 -2.48 4.87 20.68
N THR A 154 -2.93 5.60 19.67
CA THR A 154 -4.15 6.42 19.74
C THR A 154 -5.40 5.57 19.46
N LEU A 155 -6.57 6.05 19.89
CA LEU A 155 -7.85 5.38 19.59
C LEU A 155 -8.08 5.17 18.08
N GLU A 156 -7.68 6.13 17.24
CA GLU A 156 -7.79 6.00 15.79
C GLU A 156 -6.90 4.85 15.24
N GLU A 157 -5.68 4.75 15.76
CA GLU A 157 -4.76 3.66 15.41
C GLU A 157 -5.31 2.31 15.85
N VAL A 158 -5.87 2.22 17.06
CA VAL A 158 -6.51 0.99 17.56
C VAL A 158 -7.64 0.53 16.65
N LYS A 159 -8.56 1.44 16.31
CA LYS A 159 -9.71 1.13 15.43
C LYS A 159 -9.25 0.64 14.07
N LEU A 160 -8.22 1.27 13.49
CA LEU A 160 -7.70 0.88 12.18
C LEU A 160 -6.97 -0.48 12.25
N ILE A 161 -6.10 -0.68 13.25
CA ILE A 161 -5.38 -1.95 13.44
C ILE A 161 -6.38 -3.09 13.62
N TRP A 162 -7.37 -2.91 14.49
CA TRP A 162 -8.40 -3.92 14.76
C TRP A 162 -9.20 -4.31 13.51
N LYS A 163 -9.50 -3.32 12.66
CA LYS A 163 -10.26 -3.52 11.43
C LYS A 163 -9.46 -4.20 10.32
N GLU A 164 -8.19 -3.83 10.15
CA GLU A 164 -7.41 -4.17 8.96
C GLU A 164 -6.42 -5.32 9.18
N CYS A 165 -6.02 -5.60 10.42
CA CYS A 165 -5.09 -6.70 10.73
C CYS A 165 -5.84 -7.98 11.11
N ASP A 166 -5.24 -9.14 10.81
CA ASP A 166 -5.73 -10.41 11.32
C ASP A 166 -5.67 -10.42 12.86
N HIS A 167 -6.77 -10.82 13.52
CA HIS A 167 -6.87 -10.92 14.97
C HIS A 167 -5.80 -11.82 15.60
N LYS A 168 -5.23 -12.76 14.85
CA LYS A 168 -4.12 -13.62 15.29
C LYS A 168 -2.74 -13.01 15.05
N SER A 169 -2.66 -11.84 14.41
CA SER A 169 -1.37 -11.23 14.07
C SER A 169 -0.64 -10.73 15.33
N PRO A 170 0.72 -10.76 15.33
CA PRO A 170 1.52 -10.17 16.40
C PRO A 170 1.22 -8.68 16.63
N ILE A 171 0.75 -7.97 15.60
CA ILE A 171 0.40 -6.54 15.65
C ILE A 171 -0.77 -6.31 16.62
N ILE A 172 -1.81 -7.15 16.55
CA ILE A 172 -2.98 -7.05 17.44
C ILE A 172 -2.58 -7.31 18.90
N LYS A 173 -1.74 -8.33 19.12
CA LYS A 173 -1.21 -8.64 20.46
C LYS A 173 -0.40 -7.48 21.02
N GLU A 174 0.48 -6.90 20.21
CA GLU A 174 1.33 -5.79 20.64
C GLU A 174 0.52 -4.51 20.89
N MET A 175 -0.49 -4.24 20.09
CA MET A 175 -1.43 -3.13 20.31
C MET A 175 -2.13 -3.27 21.67
N ALA A 176 -2.65 -4.46 22.00
CA ALA A 176 -3.28 -4.71 23.30
C ALA A 176 -2.31 -4.50 24.47
N MET A 177 -1.07 -4.99 24.35
CA MET A 177 -0.02 -4.77 25.36
C MET A 177 0.38 -3.29 25.47
N ASN A 178 0.42 -2.55 24.36
CA ASN A 178 0.65 -1.11 24.39
C ASN A 178 -0.45 -0.37 25.16
N ILE A 179 -1.73 -0.66 24.90
CA ILE A 179 -2.85 -0.03 25.62
C ILE A 179 -2.74 -0.29 27.12
N PHE A 180 -2.47 -1.54 27.51
CA PHE A 180 -2.32 -1.91 28.93
C PHE A 180 -1.16 -1.17 29.60
N ARG A 181 0.04 -1.18 28.99
CA ARG A 181 1.20 -0.44 29.52
C ARG A 181 0.91 1.05 29.62
N SER A 182 0.33 1.62 28.57
CA SER A 182 0.00 3.05 28.51
C SER A 182 -0.99 3.48 29.59
N PHE A 183 -1.95 2.62 29.95
CA PHE A 183 -2.88 2.85 31.05
C PHE A 183 -2.20 2.77 32.42
N VAL A 184 -1.35 1.77 32.64
CA VAL A 184 -0.58 1.61 33.90
C VAL A 184 0.39 2.79 34.10
N ASP A 185 0.99 3.29 33.02
CA ASP A 185 1.91 4.42 33.05
C ASP A 185 1.19 5.79 33.06
N TYR A 186 -0.15 5.80 33.15
CA TYR A 186 -1.01 7.00 33.13
C TYR A 186 -0.83 7.90 31.90
N THR A 187 -0.35 7.34 30.79
CA THR A 187 -0.16 8.07 29.52
C THR A 187 -1.44 8.21 28.70
N ILE A 188 -2.40 7.31 28.90
CA ILE A 188 -3.78 7.43 28.41
C ILE A 188 -4.74 7.58 29.59
N THR A 189 -5.78 8.37 29.41
CA THR A 189 -6.79 8.62 30.45
C THR A 189 -7.69 7.40 30.65
N GLY A 190 -8.29 7.29 31.84
CA GLY A 190 -9.28 6.23 32.10
C GLY A 190 -10.46 6.26 31.12
N LYS A 191 -10.89 7.47 30.70
CA LYS A 191 -11.93 7.62 29.68
C LYS A 191 -11.50 7.00 28.35
N GLU A 192 -10.30 7.34 27.85
CA GLU A 192 -9.78 6.77 26.60
C GLU A 192 -9.63 5.25 26.67
N PHE A 193 -9.21 4.71 27.82
CA PHE A 193 -9.13 3.27 28.02
C PHE A 193 -10.52 2.60 27.92
N TYR A 194 -11.56 3.17 28.53
CA TYR A 194 -12.92 2.65 28.42
C TYR A 194 -13.48 2.78 26.99
N ASP A 195 -13.24 3.91 26.32
CA ASP A 195 -13.62 4.11 24.92
C ASP A 195 -12.95 3.08 23.98
N ILE A 196 -11.73 2.63 24.30
CA ILE A 196 -11.03 1.56 23.58
C ILE A 196 -11.61 0.18 23.92
N ARG A 197 -11.88 -0.09 25.19
CA ARG A 197 -12.38 -1.40 25.66
C ARG A 197 -13.78 -1.72 25.15
N ASP A 198 -14.63 -0.70 25.04
CA ASP A 198 -16.04 -0.87 24.70
C ASP A 198 -16.28 -0.87 23.17
N TYR A 199 -15.22 -0.75 22.36
CA TYR A 199 -15.21 -0.89 20.90
C TYR A 199 -14.99 -2.34 20.47
#